data_AF-A0A1F6P9K5-F1
#
_entry.id   AF-A0A1F6P9K5-F1
#
_cell.length_a   1.000
_cell.length_b   1.000
_cell.length_c   1.000
_cell.angle_alpha   90.00
_cell.angle_beta   90.00
_cell.angle_gamma   90.00
#
_symmetry.space_group_name_H-M   'P 1'
#
loop_
_entity.id
_entity.type
_entity.pdbx_description
1 polymer ?
#
loop_
_entity_poly.entity_id
_entity_poly.type
_entity_poly.pdbx_seq_one_letter_code
_entity_poly.pdbx_strand_id
1 'polypeptide(L)'
;MLQATDPVSEVRSWQLTEDLEMCTELGAHPQVRVPVDDNDPNCLVGGAQLNLEAGKVLIRQHSPQVVVCAYGDRSKYLKDIGGPSESQVMTGVLQKDLVDADLARKPELVIWDPARSKGAHSNTRQEILNVFDLAIELGLERIGFVTVGVHVPRTATFIAKHISTFSKYQHLSPVMFESEEVLLGSSDQWKSRVDTLRNSQAFSRNLTNEFRGTLAALTGKYNAVKEQTK
;
A
#
# COMPACT_ATOMS: atom_id res chain seq x y z
N MET A 1 37.82 -24.22 17.50
CA MET A 1 37.75 -23.37 16.30
C MET A 1 36.76 -24.01 15.35
N LEU A 2 35.50 -23.58 15.37
CA LEU A 2 34.50 -23.96 14.38
C LEU A 2 34.39 -22.77 13.44
N GLN A 3 34.80 -22.99 12.19
CA GLN A 3 34.61 -22.05 11.10
C GLN A 3 33.12 -21.81 10.93
N ALA A 4 32.69 -20.56 11.11
CA ALA A 4 31.39 -20.12 10.66
C ALA A 4 31.39 -20.20 9.13
N THR A 5 30.58 -21.09 8.59
CA THR A 5 30.12 -21.02 7.21
C THR A 5 29.39 -19.70 7.04
N ASP A 6 29.94 -18.80 6.24
CA ASP A 6 29.17 -17.70 5.63
C ASP A 6 28.24 -18.30 4.57
N PRO A 7 26.94 -17.98 4.61
CA PRO A 7 26.20 -17.88 3.37
C PRO A 7 25.36 -16.60 3.40
N VAL A 8 25.99 -15.42 3.31
CA VAL A 8 25.25 -14.18 3.03
C VAL A 8 26.06 -13.27 2.11
N SER A 9 26.43 -13.79 0.93
CA SER A 9 26.68 -12.92 -0.21
C SER A 9 25.33 -12.49 -0.80
N GLU A 10 25.15 -11.19 -0.98
CA GLU A 10 23.95 -10.48 -1.47
C GLU A 10 22.92 -10.09 -0.39
N VAL A 11 23.24 -9.06 0.39
CA VAL A 11 22.19 -8.19 0.93
C VAL A 11 21.49 -7.52 -0.26
N ARG A 12 20.44 -8.14 -0.78
CA ARG A 12 19.53 -7.50 -1.75
C ARG A 12 18.95 -6.25 -1.09
N SER A 13 19.21 -5.08 -1.66
CA SER A 13 18.53 -3.86 -1.23
C SER A 13 17.04 -3.99 -1.56
N TRP A 14 16.17 -4.01 -0.57
CA TRP A 14 14.72 -4.00 -0.79
C TRP A 14 14.29 -2.68 -1.44
N GLN A 15 13.45 -2.77 -2.49
CA GLN A 15 13.02 -1.64 -3.29
C GLN A 15 11.49 -1.61 -3.42
N LEU A 16 10.93 -0.41 -3.53
CA LEU A 16 9.49 -0.17 -3.74
C LEU A 16 9.04 -0.71 -5.08
N THR A 17 7.90 -1.41 -5.12
CA THR A 17 7.31 -1.84 -6.38
C THR A 17 7.05 -0.63 -7.28
N GLU A 18 7.32 -0.83 -8.58
CA GLU A 18 7.06 0.16 -9.63
C GLU A 18 5.55 0.30 -9.87
N ASP A 19 5.16 1.19 -10.79
CA ASP A 19 3.74 1.44 -11.09
C ASP A 19 3.07 0.22 -11.73
N LEU A 20 3.83 -0.52 -12.54
CA LEU A 20 3.46 -1.82 -13.08
C LEU A 20 4.46 -2.85 -12.59
N GLU A 21 3.96 -4.04 -12.28
CA GLU A 21 4.82 -5.13 -11.84
C GLU A 21 4.31 -6.49 -12.31
N MET A 22 5.26 -7.40 -12.53
CA MET A 22 4.97 -8.79 -12.82
C MET A 22 4.78 -9.56 -11.52
N CYS A 23 3.62 -10.17 -11.36
CA CYS A 23 3.34 -11.12 -10.29
C CYS A 23 3.48 -12.56 -10.78
N THR A 24 3.58 -13.49 -9.83
CA THR A 24 3.39 -14.92 -10.10
C THR A 24 1.94 -15.20 -10.49
N GLU A 25 1.66 -16.38 -11.05
CA GLU A 25 0.29 -16.81 -11.43
C GLU A 25 -0.73 -16.77 -10.27
N LEU A 26 -0.24 -16.84 -9.03
CA LEU A 26 -1.05 -16.74 -7.81
C LEU A 26 -1.24 -15.29 -7.32
N GLY A 27 -0.77 -14.31 -8.07
CA GLY A 27 -0.81 -12.89 -7.72
C GLY A 27 0.17 -12.47 -6.63
N ALA A 28 1.14 -13.32 -6.27
CA ALA A 28 2.19 -12.97 -5.31
C ALA A 28 3.39 -12.32 -6.01
N HIS A 29 4.04 -11.36 -5.36
CA HIS A 29 5.27 -10.76 -5.88
C HIS A 29 6.38 -11.82 -6.00
N PRO A 30 7.08 -11.89 -7.15
CA PRO A 30 8.20 -12.80 -7.31
C PRO A 30 9.37 -12.35 -6.44
N GLN A 31 10.21 -13.31 -6.02
CA GLN A 31 11.41 -13.03 -5.22
C GLN A 31 12.47 -12.21 -6.00
N VAL A 32 12.41 -12.27 -7.34
CA VAL A 32 13.28 -11.54 -8.26
C VAL A 32 12.38 -10.76 -9.21
N ARG A 33 12.67 -9.47 -9.41
CA ARG A 33 11.91 -8.64 -10.35
C ARG A 33 12.08 -9.16 -11.76
N VAL A 34 10.96 -9.26 -12.46
CA VAL A 34 10.89 -9.59 -13.87
C VAL A 34 10.53 -8.30 -14.62
N PRO A 35 11.11 -8.05 -15.81
CA PRO A 35 10.70 -6.93 -16.65
C PRO A 35 9.19 -6.91 -16.87
N VAL A 36 8.61 -5.71 -16.88
CA VAL A 36 7.17 -5.51 -17.09
C VAL A 36 6.78 -5.94 -18.51
N ASP A 37 5.74 -6.78 -18.61
CA ASP A 37 4.99 -7.04 -19.84
C ASP A 37 3.52 -6.74 -19.60
N ASP A 38 3.05 -5.58 -20.08
CA ASP A 38 1.67 -5.12 -19.88
C ASP A 38 0.63 -6.05 -20.53
N ASN A 39 1.02 -6.85 -21.52
CA ASN A 39 0.12 -7.82 -22.16
C ASN A 39 -0.06 -9.10 -21.33
N ASP A 40 0.86 -9.38 -20.40
CA ASP A 40 0.79 -10.58 -19.57
C ASP A 40 -0.36 -10.44 -18.55
N PRO A 41 -1.22 -11.46 -18.39
CA PRO A 41 -2.33 -11.41 -17.44
C PRO A 41 -1.89 -11.26 -15.98
N ASN A 42 -0.64 -11.60 -15.65
CA ASN A 42 -0.04 -11.46 -14.33
C ASN A 42 0.66 -10.12 -14.11
N CYS A 43 0.71 -9.26 -15.13
CA CYS A 43 1.09 -7.87 -14.93
C CYS A 43 -0.04 -7.13 -14.23
N LEU A 44 0.28 -6.56 -13.07
CA LEU A 44 -0.64 -5.81 -12.23
C LEU A 44 -0.15 -4.37 -12.07
N VAL A 45 -1.09 -3.48 -11.76
CA VAL A 45 -0.77 -2.18 -11.17
C VAL A 45 -0.19 -2.41 -9.79
N GLY A 46 1.09 -2.09 -9.65
CA GLY A 46 1.76 -1.93 -8.37
C GLY A 46 1.32 -0.62 -7.72
N GLY A 47 2.16 -0.03 -6.88
CA GLY A 47 1.78 1.27 -6.31
C GLY A 47 2.59 1.74 -5.14
N ALA A 48 3.56 0.98 -4.65
CA ALA A 48 4.38 1.43 -3.53
C ALA A 48 5.10 2.73 -3.87
N GLN A 49 5.74 2.81 -5.04
CA GLN A 49 6.43 4.03 -5.46
C GLN A 49 5.46 5.19 -5.72
N LEU A 50 4.39 4.97 -6.51
CA LEU A 50 3.43 6.04 -6.83
C LEU A 50 2.74 6.61 -5.58
N ASN A 51 2.33 5.73 -4.64
CA ASN A 51 1.75 6.15 -3.37
C ASN A 51 2.76 6.94 -2.51
N LEU A 52 4.04 6.56 -2.53
CA LEU A 52 5.06 7.28 -1.78
C LEU A 52 5.30 8.68 -2.36
N GLU A 53 5.37 8.82 -3.69
CA GLU A 53 5.52 10.11 -4.35
C GLU A 53 4.33 11.03 -4.06
N ALA A 54 3.10 10.51 -4.20
CA ALA A 54 1.89 11.27 -3.86
C ALA A 54 1.85 11.63 -2.36
N GLY A 55 2.26 10.70 -1.49
CA GLY A 55 2.38 10.94 -0.05
C GLY A 55 3.35 12.10 0.27
N LYS A 56 4.49 12.18 -0.42
CA LYS A 56 5.45 13.29 -0.26
C LYS A 56 4.86 14.65 -0.63
N VAL A 57 4.03 14.70 -1.67
CA VAL A 57 3.31 15.93 -2.05
C VAL A 57 2.34 16.33 -0.93
N LEU A 58 1.53 15.39 -0.45
CA LEU A 58 0.54 15.66 0.60
C LEU A 58 1.17 16.03 1.94
N ILE A 59 2.32 15.46 2.28
CA ILE A 59 3.08 15.83 3.48
C ILE A 59 3.47 17.31 3.43
N ARG A 60 3.95 17.80 2.29
CA ARG A 60 4.30 19.22 2.09
C ARG A 60 3.07 20.12 2.20
N GLN A 61 1.94 19.69 1.60
CA GLN A 61 0.71 20.49 1.55
C GLN A 61 -0.02 20.57 2.89
N HIS A 62 -0.02 19.48 3.65
CA HIS A 62 -0.88 19.34 4.84
C HIS A 62 -0.13 19.26 6.15
N SER A 63 1.20 19.08 6.13
CA SER A 63 2.03 18.96 7.35
C SER A 63 1.43 18.00 8.39
N PRO A 64 1.16 16.73 8.02
CA PRO A 64 0.50 15.78 8.91
C PRO A 64 1.33 15.56 10.18
N GLN A 65 0.65 15.21 11.27
CA GLN A 65 1.33 14.93 12.53
C GLN A 65 2.06 13.58 12.49
N VAL A 66 1.42 12.58 11.88
CA VAL A 66 1.88 11.21 11.78
C VAL A 66 1.70 10.71 10.35
N VAL A 67 2.66 9.94 9.86
CA VAL A 67 2.59 9.24 8.58
C VAL A 67 2.94 7.77 8.80
N VAL A 68 2.15 6.91 8.17
CA VAL A 68 2.38 5.46 8.13
C VAL A 68 2.35 4.99 6.68
N CYS A 69 3.15 3.98 6.36
CA CYS A 69 3.16 3.32 5.06
C CYS A 69 2.82 1.84 5.22
N ALA A 70 1.94 1.30 4.36
CA ALA A 70 1.53 -0.10 4.34
C ALA A 70 1.38 -0.70 5.76
N TYR A 71 0.56 -0.05 6.60
CA TYR A 71 0.57 -0.21 8.06
C TYR A 71 -0.08 -1.54 8.51
N GLY A 72 0.64 -2.64 8.27
CA GLY A 72 0.19 -4.00 8.55
C GLY A 72 1.34 -4.99 8.63
N ASP A 73 1.00 -6.22 8.99
CA ASP A 73 1.94 -7.32 9.10
C ASP A 73 2.54 -7.67 7.72
N ARG A 74 3.59 -8.48 7.72
CA ARG A 74 4.21 -8.99 6.50
C ARG A 74 3.23 -9.84 5.69
N SER A 75 3.19 -9.59 4.39
CA SER A 75 2.61 -10.51 3.41
C SER A 75 3.26 -11.89 3.51
N LYS A 76 2.52 -12.95 3.13
CA LYS A 76 2.98 -14.34 3.23
C LYS A 76 4.32 -14.55 2.50
N TYR A 77 4.44 -14.05 1.26
CA TYR A 77 5.65 -14.21 0.46
C TYR A 77 6.90 -13.60 1.13
N LEU A 78 6.75 -12.49 1.88
CA LEU A 78 7.86 -11.88 2.64
C LEU A 78 8.21 -12.69 3.88
N LYS A 79 7.20 -13.26 4.57
CA LYS A 79 7.43 -14.17 5.71
C LYS A 79 8.22 -15.39 5.29
N ASP A 80 7.86 -15.99 4.15
CA ASP A 80 8.45 -17.22 3.63
C ASP A 80 9.96 -17.08 3.33
N ILE A 81 10.42 -15.86 3.03
CA ILE A 81 11.84 -15.56 2.75
C ILE A 81 12.54 -14.77 3.86
N GLY A 82 11.90 -14.58 5.02
CA GLY A 82 12.46 -13.79 6.11
C GLY A 82 12.67 -12.31 5.78
N GLY A 83 11.94 -11.76 4.80
CA GLY A 83 12.03 -10.36 4.38
C GLY A 83 11.42 -9.37 5.40
N PRO A 84 11.75 -8.07 5.29
CA PRO A 84 11.12 -7.00 6.06
C PRO A 84 9.66 -6.80 5.65
N SER A 85 8.86 -6.09 6.44
CA SER A 85 7.51 -5.69 6.02
C SER A 85 7.54 -4.56 4.99
N GLU A 86 6.48 -4.48 4.20
CA GLU A 86 6.23 -3.34 3.32
C GLU A 86 6.27 -2.03 4.11
N SER A 87 5.72 -2.02 5.34
CA SER A 87 5.80 -0.86 6.24
C SER A 87 7.23 -0.44 6.55
N GLN A 88 8.12 -1.38 6.86
CA GLN A 88 9.53 -1.11 7.14
C GLN A 88 10.25 -0.55 5.91
N VAL A 89 10.05 -1.17 4.74
CA VAL A 89 10.71 -0.75 3.50
C VAL A 89 10.25 0.63 3.08
N MET A 90 8.93 0.84 2.98
CA MET A 90 8.36 2.11 2.53
C MET A 90 8.69 3.27 3.46
N THR A 91 8.57 3.06 4.76
CA THR A 91 8.89 4.09 5.76
C THR A 91 10.38 4.43 5.74
N GLY A 92 11.26 3.44 5.56
CA GLY A 92 12.70 3.66 5.45
C GLY A 92 13.08 4.48 4.20
N VAL A 93 12.40 4.28 3.06
CA VAL A 93 12.59 5.12 1.87
C VAL A 93 12.07 6.53 2.12
N LEU A 94 10.85 6.67 2.67
CA LEU A 94 10.29 7.98 2.99
C LEU A 94 11.17 8.76 3.97
N GLN A 95 11.69 8.10 5.01
CA GLN A 95 12.54 8.74 6.00
C GLN A 95 13.78 9.38 5.36
N LYS A 96 14.45 8.66 4.44
CA LYS A 96 15.60 9.17 3.69
C LYS A 96 15.23 10.41 2.87
N ASP A 97 14.11 10.34 2.15
CA ASP A 97 13.61 11.46 1.33
C ASP A 97 13.24 12.70 2.16
N LEU A 98 12.86 12.51 3.42
CA LEU A 98 12.47 13.59 4.34
C LEU A 98 13.63 14.13 5.21
N VAL A 99 14.82 13.52 5.19
CA VAL A 99 15.97 14.02 5.97
C VAL A 99 16.33 15.44 5.53
N ASP A 100 16.42 15.68 4.24
CA ASP A 100 16.85 16.96 3.67
C ASP A 100 15.69 17.79 3.11
N ALA A 101 14.45 17.33 3.30
CA ALA A 101 13.27 18.06 2.83
C ALA A 101 13.04 19.32 3.68
N ASP A 102 12.93 20.46 3.00
CA ASP A 102 12.50 21.72 3.60
C ASP A 102 10.99 21.66 3.91
N LEU A 103 10.67 21.25 5.13
CA LEU A 103 9.30 21.12 5.65
C LEU A 103 9.12 22.02 6.86
N ALA A 104 7.99 22.73 6.90
CA ALA A 104 7.59 23.53 8.06
C ALA A 104 7.53 22.69 9.35
N ARG A 105 7.10 21.43 9.23
CA ARG A 105 7.13 20.43 10.30
C ARG A 105 7.34 19.04 9.70
N LYS A 106 8.28 18.28 10.26
CA LYS A 106 8.46 16.87 9.90
C LYS A 106 7.43 16.00 10.64
N PRO A 107 6.70 15.11 9.94
CA PRO A 107 5.80 14.18 10.59
C PRO A 107 6.57 13.14 11.41
N GLU A 108 5.93 12.58 12.43
CA GLU A 108 6.38 11.33 13.01
C GLU A 108 6.12 10.19 12.02
N LEU A 109 7.16 9.39 11.72
CA LEU A 109 7.04 8.23 10.85
C LEU A 109 6.90 6.98 11.72
N VAL A 110 5.75 6.32 11.65
CA VAL A 110 5.45 5.14 12.48
C VAL A 110 5.51 3.88 11.64
N ILE A 111 6.39 2.96 12.02
CA ILE A 111 6.54 1.64 11.40
C ILE A 111 5.61 0.65 12.10
N TRP A 112 4.96 -0.24 11.35
CA TRP A 112 4.14 -1.30 11.94
C TRP A 112 4.98 -2.20 12.87
N ASP A 113 4.50 -2.39 14.10
CA ASP A 113 5.09 -3.32 15.06
C ASP A 113 4.50 -4.73 14.84
N PRO A 114 5.32 -5.72 14.43
CA PRO A 114 4.87 -7.09 14.23
C PRO A 114 4.23 -7.72 15.47
N ALA A 115 4.58 -7.30 16.68
CA ALA A 115 3.99 -7.82 17.92
C ALA A 115 2.48 -7.52 18.03
N ARG A 116 1.99 -6.50 17.31
CA ARG A 116 0.55 -6.16 17.25
C ARG A 116 -0.26 -7.15 16.41
N SER A 117 0.39 -7.98 15.59
CA SER A 117 -0.28 -8.70 14.52
C SER A 117 -1.25 -9.79 15.00
N LYS A 118 -1.14 -10.33 16.23
CA LYS A 118 -2.06 -11.36 16.81
C LYS A 118 -2.52 -12.47 15.82
N GLY A 119 -1.73 -12.81 14.80
CA GLY A 119 -2.08 -13.77 13.74
C GLY A 119 -2.98 -13.24 12.60
N ALA A 120 -3.29 -11.94 12.55
CA ALA A 120 -4.07 -11.32 11.49
C ALA A 120 -3.32 -11.30 10.15
N HIS A 121 -4.06 -11.43 9.06
CA HIS A 121 -3.52 -11.37 7.70
C HIS A 121 -3.21 -9.93 7.28
N SER A 122 -2.11 -9.74 6.54
CA SER A 122 -1.84 -8.50 5.81
C SER A 122 -2.78 -8.39 4.61
N ASN A 123 -3.62 -7.35 4.59
CA ASN A 123 -4.47 -6.95 3.48
C ASN A 123 -5.06 -5.56 3.75
N THR A 124 -5.55 -4.91 2.70
CA THR A 124 -6.14 -3.55 2.74
C THR A 124 -7.17 -3.37 3.85
N ARG A 125 -8.05 -4.35 4.09
CA ARG A 125 -9.06 -4.26 5.15
C ARG A 125 -8.39 -4.17 6.53
N GLN A 126 -7.44 -5.04 6.82
CA GLN A 126 -6.76 -5.03 8.12
C GLN A 126 -5.88 -3.79 8.29
N GLU A 127 -5.20 -3.34 7.24
CA GLU A 127 -4.38 -2.13 7.28
C GLU A 127 -5.22 -0.89 7.61
N ILE A 128 -6.42 -0.73 7.03
CA ILE A 128 -7.32 0.38 7.37
C ILE A 128 -7.73 0.33 8.86
N LEU A 129 -8.02 -0.87 9.39
CA LEU A 129 -8.33 -1.02 10.82
C LEU A 129 -7.15 -0.59 11.69
N ASN A 130 -5.94 -1.01 11.34
CA ASN A 130 -4.73 -0.66 12.05
C ASN A 130 -4.49 0.86 12.06
N VAL A 131 -4.76 1.55 10.95
CA VAL A 131 -4.68 3.01 10.86
C VAL A 131 -5.73 3.69 11.74
N PHE A 132 -6.96 3.20 11.75
CA PHE A 132 -8.02 3.73 12.62
C PHE A 132 -7.72 3.53 14.10
N ASP A 133 -7.21 2.36 14.48
CA ASP A 133 -6.80 2.09 15.86
C ASP A 133 -5.65 3.01 16.28
N LEU A 134 -4.65 3.22 15.41
CA LEU A 134 -3.57 4.18 15.66
C LEU A 134 -4.10 5.61 15.81
N ALA A 135 -5.05 6.03 14.97
CA ALA A 135 -5.63 7.36 15.05
C ALA A 135 -6.34 7.58 16.40
N ILE A 136 -7.11 6.59 16.88
CA ILE A 136 -7.75 6.65 18.21
C ILE A 136 -6.70 6.71 19.32
N GLU A 137 -5.68 5.86 19.27
CA GLU A 137 -4.60 5.81 20.27
C GLU A 137 -3.88 7.16 20.42
N LEU A 138 -3.76 7.90 19.32
CA LEU A 138 -3.11 9.20 19.27
C LEU A 138 -4.08 10.41 19.38
N GLY A 139 -5.38 10.17 19.54
CA GLY A 139 -6.39 11.23 19.59
C GLY A 139 -6.50 12.05 18.29
N LEU A 140 -6.29 11.42 17.14
CA LEU A 140 -6.39 12.03 15.81
C LEU A 140 -7.75 11.74 15.17
N GLU A 141 -8.38 12.77 14.62
CA GLU A 141 -9.69 12.63 13.97
C GLU A 141 -9.60 12.60 12.44
N ARG A 142 -8.69 13.39 11.85
CA ARG A 142 -8.56 13.53 10.40
C ARG A 142 -7.50 12.59 9.86
N ILE A 143 -7.87 11.80 8.86
CA ILE A 143 -6.99 10.76 8.30
C ILE A 143 -6.98 10.90 6.78
N GLY A 144 -5.80 10.99 6.18
CA GLY A 144 -5.64 10.93 4.72
C GLY A 144 -5.18 9.53 4.30
N PHE A 145 -5.93 8.89 3.41
CA PHE A 145 -5.53 7.63 2.78
C PHE A 145 -5.10 7.90 1.34
N VAL A 146 -3.89 7.46 1.00
CA VAL A 146 -3.31 7.61 -0.33
C VAL A 146 -3.23 6.24 -0.98
N THR A 147 -3.79 6.09 -2.17
CA THR A 147 -3.74 4.83 -2.92
C THR A 147 -3.85 5.09 -4.42
N VAL A 148 -3.35 4.16 -5.22
CA VAL A 148 -3.48 4.20 -6.68
C VAL A 148 -4.95 4.07 -7.10
N GLY A 149 -5.32 4.69 -8.21
CA GLY A 149 -6.71 4.86 -8.66
C GLY A 149 -7.49 3.55 -8.73
N VAL A 150 -6.86 2.48 -9.22
CA VAL A 150 -7.51 1.15 -9.29
C VAL A 150 -7.95 0.62 -7.93
N HIS A 151 -7.27 0.98 -6.83
CA HIS A 151 -7.57 0.51 -5.47
C HIS A 151 -8.54 1.42 -4.71
N VAL A 152 -8.84 2.63 -5.21
CA VAL A 152 -9.71 3.59 -4.54
C VAL A 152 -11.09 3.00 -4.19
N PRO A 153 -11.81 2.30 -5.08
CA PRO A 153 -13.15 1.77 -4.77
C PRO A 153 -13.15 0.79 -3.58
N ARG A 154 -12.16 -0.12 -3.54
CA ARG A 154 -12.00 -1.10 -2.47
C ARG A 154 -11.66 -0.43 -1.14
N THR A 155 -10.72 0.50 -1.15
CA THR A 155 -10.31 1.24 0.05
C THR A 155 -11.47 2.05 0.62
N ALA A 156 -12.20 2.79 -0.22
CA ALA A 156 -13.38 3.55 0.18
C ALA A 156 -14.47 2.64 0.76
N THR A 157 -14.70 1.47 0.15
CA THR A 157 -15.68 0.48 0.64
C THR A 157 -15.33 -0.02 2.03
N PHE A 158 -14.06 -0.36 2.29
CA PHE A 158 -13.65 -0.82 3.62
C PHE A 158 -13.66 0.30 4.67
N ILE A 159 -13.29 1.52 4.31
CA ILE A 159 -13.44 2.70 5.18
C ILE A 159 -14.89 2.85 5.62
N ALA A 160 -15.82 2.94 4.66
CA ALA A 160 -17.25 3.09 4.94
C ALA A 160 -17.80 1.93 5.80
N LYS A 161 -17.39 0.70 5.47
CA LYS A 161 -17.78 -0.49 6.24
C LYS A 161 -17.28 -0.42 7.68
N HIS A 162 -16.02 -0.07 7.92
CA HIS A 162 -15.48 0.03 9.27
C HIS A 162 -16.16 1.13 10.10
N ILE A 163 -16.38 2.31 9.53
CA ILE A 163 -17.09 3.41 10.21
C ILE A 163 -18.53 3.01 10.56
N SER A 164 -19.23 2.35 9.62
CA SER A 164 -20.62 1.92 9.86
C SER A 164 -20.74 0.78 10.88
N THR A 165 -19.74 -0.12 10.94
CA THR A 165 -19.79 -1.33 11.78
C THR A 165 -19.28 -1.07 13.19
N PHE A 166 -18.26 -0.24 13.36
CA PHE A 166 -17.61 -0.04 14.66
C PHE A 166 -17.83 1.40 15.13
N SER A 167 -18.68 1.57 16.15
CA SER A 167 -19.04 2.87 16.72
C SER A 167 -17.81 3.69 17.15
N LYS A 168 -16.75 3.04 17.63
CA LYS A 168 -15.50 3.70 18.01
C LYS A 168 -14.85 4.49 16.87
N TYR A 169 -15.12 4.20 15.60
CA TYR A 169 -14.55 4.91 14.45
C TYR A 169 -15.44 6.05 13.91
N GLN A 170 -16.64 6.27 14.47
CA GLN A 170 -17.60 7.24 13.91
C GLN A 170 -17.17 8.70 14.01
N HIS A 171 -16.25 9.02 14.91
CA HIS A 171 -15.68 10.37 15.05
C HIS A 171 -14.52 10.63 14.06
N LEU A 172 -14.02 9.60 13.38
CA LEU A 172 -12.95 9.75 12.41
C LEU A 172 -13.49 10.34 11.10
N SER A 173 -12.70 11.22 10.50
CA SER A 173 -12.97 11.91 9.24
C SER A 173 -11.92 11.51 8.20
N PRO A 174 -12.04 10.32 7.59
CA PRO A 174 -11.11 9.89 6.55
C PRO A 174 -11.38 10.59 5.22
N VAL A 175 -10.31 10.95 4.52
CA VAL A 175 -10.32 11.48 3.15
C VAL A 175 -9.45 10.58 2.29
N MET A 176 -9.91 10.31 1.08
CA MET A 176 -9.19 9.52 0.09
C MET A 176 -8.49 10.43 -0.90
N PHE A 177 -7.25 10.08 -1.22
CA PHE A 177 -6.44 10.71 -2.25
C PHE A 177 -6.02 9.65 -3.26
N GLU A 178 -6.35 9.88 -4.53
CA GLU A 178 -5.83 9.09 -5.64
C GLU A 178 -4.42 9.59 -5.98
N SER A 179 -3.44 8.68 -5.96
CA SER A 179 -2.03 9.01 -6.17
C SER A 179 -1.81 9.73 -7.51
N GLU A 180 -2.45 9.25 -8.56
CA GLU A 180 -2.41 9.82 -9.91
C GLU A 180 -2.87 11.29 -9.92
N GLU A 181 -4.00 11.59 -9.28
CA GLU A 181 -4.57 12.94 -9.23
C GLU A 181 -3.74 13.90 -8.36
N VAL A 182 -3.21 13.41 -7.23
CA VAL A 182 -2.29 14.19 -6.39
C VAL A 182 -1.05 14.58 -7.19
N LEU A 183 -0.48 13.64 -7.94
CA LEU A 183 0.73 13.88 -8.72
C LEU A 183 0.47 14.81 -9.90
N LEU A 184 -0.61 14.59 -10.67
CA LEU A 184 -1.02 15.47 -11.77
C LEU A 184 -1.30 16.90 -11.29
N GLY A 185 -1.93 17.06 -10.11
CA GLY A 185 -2.18 18.37 -9.51
C GLY A 185 -0.92 19.06 -8.97
N SER A 186 0.18 18.34 -8.79
CA SER A 186 1.43 18.88 -8.22
C SER A 186 2.40 19.43 -9.26
N SER A 187 2.52 18.78 -10.41
CA SER A 187 3.49 19.16 -11.46
C SER A 187 3.23 18.37 -12.75
N ASP A 188 3.36 19.06 -13.89
CA ASP A 188 3.22 18.48 -15.23
C ASP A 188 4.25 17.36 -15.53
N GLN A 189 5.36 17.29 -14.78
CA GLN A 189 6.36 16.24 -14.95
C GLN A 189 5.80 14.82 -14.77
N TRP A 190 4.70 14.69 -14.01
CA TRP A 190 4.06 13.41 -13.73
C TRP A 190 3.13 12.94 -14.85
N LYS A 191 2.74 13.84 -15.76
CA LYS A 191 1.73 13.58 -16.78
C LYS A 191 2.04 12.36 -17.62
N SER A 192 3.24 12.29 -18.21
CA SER A 192 3.62 11.15 -19.06
C SER A 192 3.61 9.82 -18.30
N ARG A 193 4.05 9.81 -17.03
CA ARG A 193 4.08 8.60 -16.20
C ARG A 193 2.66 8.14 -15.85
N VAL A 194 1.82 9.06 -15.40
CA VAL A 194 0.41 8.78 -15.06
C VAL A 194 -0.39 8.36 -16.29
N ASP A 195 -0.21 9.03 -17.43
CA ASP A 195 -0.85 8.66 -18.70
C ASP A 195 -0.43 7.27 -19.16
N THR A 196 0.85 6.91 -18.99
CA THR A 196 1.34 5.55 -19.32
C THR A 196 0.67 4.49 -18.45
N LEU A 197 0.56 4.74 -17.14
CA LEU A 197 -0.12 3.84 -16.21
C LEU A 197 -1.61 3.69 -16.56
N ARG A 198 -2.34 4.80 -16.72
CA ARG A 198 -3.79 4.80 -16.97
C ARG A 198 -4.17 4.14 -18.29
N ASN A 199 -3.31 4.24 -19.30
CA ASN A 199 -3.53 3.63 -20.61
C ASN A 199 -3.01 2.19 -20.71
N SER A 200 -2.48 1.61 -19.62
CA SER A 200 -2.00 0.23 -19.62
C SER A 200 -3.13 -0.78 -19.58
N GLN A 201 -2.88 -1.96 -20.16
CA GLN A 201 -3.80 -3.09 -20.12
C GLN A 201 -3.93 -3.63 -18.69
N ALA A 202 -2.84 -3.63 -17.93
CA ALA A 202 -2.83 -3.97 -16.51
C ALA A 202 -3.82 -3.10 -15.72
N PHE A 203 -3.81 -1.79 -15.94
CA PHE A 203 -4.75 -0.87 -15.27
C PHE A 203 -6.21 -1.25 -15.53
N SER A 204 -6.56 -1.48 -16.79
CA SER A 204 -7.91 -1.89 -17.19
C SER A 204 -8.33 -3.24 -16.56
N ARG A 205 -7.42 -4.22 -16.53
CA ARG A 205 -7.65 -5.53 -15.89
C ARG A 205 -7.82 -5.40 -14.38
N ASN A 206 -6.90 -4.68 -13.71
CA ASN A 206 -6.94 -4.46 -12.26
C ASN A 206 -8.22 -3.73 -11.85
N LEU A 207 -8.61 -2.68 -12.57
CA LEU A 207 -9.84 -1.94 -12.30
C LEU A 207 -11.08 -2.86 -12.39
N THR A 208 -11.15 -3.70 -13.42
CA THR A 208 -12.23 -4.70 -13.57
C THR A 208 -12.26 -5.69 -12.40
N ASN A 209 -11.09 -6.18 -11.98
CA ASN A 209 -10.98 -7.09 -10.84
C ASN A 209 -11.37 -6.42 -9.51
N GLU A 210 -11.00 -5.16 -9.32
CA GLU A 210 -11.35 -4.36 -8.14
C GLU A 210 -12.85 -4.09 -8.05
N PHE A 211 -13.52 -3.82 -9.18
CA PHE A 211 -14.98 -3.72 -9.23
C PHE A 211 -15.66 -5.03 -8.84
N ARG A 212 -15.19 -6.17 -9.37
CA ARG A 212 -15.71 -7.51 -9.00
C ARG A 212 -15.51 -7.80 -7.51
N GLY A 213 -14.32 -7.52 -6.99
CA GLY A 213 -13.99 -7.69 -5.57
C GLY A 213 -14.85 -6.80 -4.68
N THR A 214 -15.03 -5.54 -5.05
CA THR A 214 -15.88 -4.58 -4.33
C THR A 214 -17.34 -5.04 -4.31
N LEU A 215 -17.88 -5.48 -5.44
CA LEU A 215 -19.23 -6.03 -5.51
C LEU A 215 -19.37 -7.25 -4.59
N ALA A 216 -18.41 -8.18 -4.63
CA ALA A 216 -18.42 -9.35 -3.73
C ALA A 216 -18.35 -8.95 -2.24
N ALA A 217 -17.61 -7.90 -1.89
CA ALA A 217 -17.55 -7.36 -0.54
C ALA A 217 -18.88 -6.76 -0.08
N LEU A 218 -19.56 -6.03 -0.96
CA LEU A 218 -20.87 -5.44 -0.70
C LEU A 218 -21.96 -6.52 -0.59
N THR A 219 -21.91 -7.58 -1.39
CA THR A 219 -22.90 -8.67 -1.36
C THR A 219 -22.59 -9.76 -0.34
N GLY A 220 -21.56 -9.61 0.50
CA GLY A 220 -21.15 -10.61 1.49
C GLY A 220 -20.54 -11.89 0.90
N LYS A 221 -20.20 -11.92 -0.39
CA LYS A 221 -19.64 -13.07 -1.11
C LYS A 221 -18.11 -13.04 -1.24
N TYR A 222 -17.44 -12.06 -0.64
CA TYR A 222 -15.99 -11.85 -0.79
C TYR A 222 -15.13 -13.08 -0.42
N ASN A 223 -15.61 -13.94 0.48
CA ASN A 223 -14.92 -15.18 0.86
C ASN A 223 -15.34 -16.40 0.04
N ALA A 224 -16.44 -16.33 -0.73
CA ALA A 224 -16.95 -17.46 -1.52
C ALA A 224 -16.19 -17.67 -2.84
N VAL A 225 -15.50 -16.65 -3.34
CA VAL A 225 -14.75 -16.73 -4.62
C VAL A 225 -13.42 -17.49 -4.45
N LYS A 226 -12.86 -17.56 -3.24
CA LYS A 226 -11.63 -18.34 -2.96
C LYS A 226 -11.84 -19.85 -2.97
N GLU A 227 -13.08 -20.32 -2.90
CA GLU A 227 -13.38 -21.77 -2.86
C GLU A 227 -13.65 -22.38 -4.24
N GLN A 228 -13.73 -21.58 -5.32
CA GLN A 228 -14.08 -22.08 -6.66
C GLN A 228 -12.90 -22.20 -7.63
N THR A 229 -11.69 -21.84 -7.22
CA THR A 229 -10.44 -22.02 -8.00
C THR A 229 -9.44 -22.92 -7.29
N LYS A 230 -9.90 -24.09 -6.83
CA LYS A 230 -9.03 -25.23 -6.50
C LYS A 230 -9.06 -26.23 -7.64
#